data_AF-A0A9P6PME8-F1
#
_entry.id   AF-A0A9P6PME8-F1
#
_cell.length_a   1.000
_cell.length_b   1.000
_cell.length_c   1.000
_cell.angle_alpha   90.00
_cell.angle_beta   90.00
_cell.angle_gamma   90.00
#
_symmetry.space_group_name_H-M   'P 1'
#
loop_
_entity.id
_entity.type
_entity.pdbx_description
1 polymer ?
#
loop_
_entity_poly.entity_id
_entity_poly.type
_entity_poly.pdbx_seq_one_letter_code
_entity_poly.pdbx_strand_id
1 'polypeptide(L)'
;MSAHPENNRPTHTFAALAKSDAQLAALADHQYSKAASTERVAAAKTGLEANGFKTHVVENRGEAFELLKSLIPAGASVNNAHSTSLEEIGFITYLKGETPWDNVHATILAEKDAAKQGELRRT
;
A
#
# COMPACT_ATOMS: atom_id res chain seq x y z
N MET A 1 7.03 -19.23 4.75
CA MET A 1 6.56 -18.83 3.41
C MET A 1 5.16 -18.25 3.55
N SER A 2 5.05 -16.96 3.88
CA SER A 2 3.75 -16.29 3.87
C SER A 2 3.52 -15.79 2.45
N ALA A 3 2.67 -16.48 1.69
CA ALA A 3 2.27 -16.03 0.36
C ALA A 3 1.33 -14.84 0.55
N HIS A 4 1.88 -13.63 0.53
CA HIS A 4 1.06 -12.43 0.42
C HIS A 4 0.31 -12.47 -0.92
N PRO A 5 -0.91 -11.92 -1.02
CA PRO A 5 -1.62 -11.87 -2.29
C PRO A 5 -0.84 -11.13 -3.36
N GLU A 6 -1.14 -11.41 -4.62
CA GLU A 6 -0.53 -10.71 -5.74
C GLU A 6 -1.04 -9.26 -5.84
N ASN A 7 -0.19 -8.41 -6.44
CA ASN A 7 -0.52 -7.04 -6.79
C ASN A 7 -1.68 -7.03 -7.79
N ASN A 8 -2.75 -6.28 -7.48
CA ASN A 8 -3.93 -6.16 -8.34
C ASN A 8 -3.74 -5.24 -9.57
N ARG A 9 -2.58 -4.58 -9.68
CA ARG A 9 -2.20 -3.75 -10.83
C ARG A 9 -0.83 -4.14 -11.38
N PRO A 10 -0.66 -5.38 -11.87
CA PRO A 10 0.64 -5.87 -12.34
C PRO A 10 1.18 -5.07 -13.54
N THR A 11 0.29 -4.48 -14.35
CA THR A 11 0.63 -3.65 -15.52
C THR A 11 1.12 -2.25 -15.18
N HIS A 12 0.89 -1.77 -13.95
CA HIS A 12 1.28 -0.43 -13.51
C HIS A 12 2.61 -0.43 -12.74
N THR A 13 3.33 -1.54 -12.78
CA THR A 13 4.68 -1.64 -12.19
C THR A 13 5.71 -1.04 -13.13
N PHE A 14 6.82 -0.53 -12.59
CA PHE A 14 7.93 -0.02 -13.41
C PHE A 14 8.40 -1.06 -14.44
N ALA A 15 8.54 -2.32 -14.02
CA ALA A 15 8.95 -3.42 -14.90
C ALA A 15 7.97 -3.70 -16.04
N ALA A 16 6.67 -3.47 -15.85
CA ALA A 16 5.68 -3.59 -16.90
C ALA A 16 5.69 -2.37 -17.83
N LEU A 17 5.70 -1.17 -17.26
CA LEU A 17 5.65 0.09 -18.02
C LEU A 17 6.91 0.31 -18.87
N ALA A 18 8.09 -0.06 -18.36
CA ALA A 18 9.35 0.05 -19.09
C ALA A 18 9.39 -0.83 -20.36
N LYS A 19 8.51 -1.83 -20.51
CA LYS A 19 8.42 -2.64 -21.74
C LYS A 19 7.67 -1.93 -22.87
N SER A 20 6.72 -1.06 -22.52
CA SER A 20 5.87 -0.35 -23.50
C SER A 20 6.30 1.09 -23.75
N ASP A 21 7.06 1.71 -22.83
CA ASP A 21 7.44 3.11 -22.89
C ASP A 21 8.98 3.25 -22.93
N ALA A 22 9.49 3.75 -24.06
CA ALA A 22 10.92 3.94 -24.29
C ALA A 22 11.54 5.02 -23.40
N GLN A 23 10.76 6.03 -22.97
CA GLN A 23 11.25 7.06 -22.04
C GLN A 23 11.45 6.47 -20.65
N LEU A 24 10.53 5.60 -20.21
CA LEU A 24 10.68 4.88 -18.94
C LEU A 24 11.78 3.83 -18.99
N ALA A 25 11.95 3.13 -20.13
CA ALA A 25 13.04 2.18 -20.33
C ALA A 25 14.42 2.84 -20.16
N ALA A 26 14.58 4.07 -20.67
CA ALA A 26 15.81 4.83 -20.53
C ALA A 26 16.15 5.20 -19.07
N LEU A 27 15.18 5.14 -18.15
CA LEU A 27 15.35 5.42 -16.72
C LEU A 27 15.69 4.18 -15.89
N ALA A 28 15.94 3.02 -16.51
CA ALA A 28 16.24 1.78 -15.80
C ALA A 28 17.42 1.90 -14.82
N ASP A 29 18.43 2.72 -15.13
CA ASP A 29 19.61 2.95 -14.28
C ASP A 29 19.54 4.22 -13.42
N HIS A 30 18.40 4.91 -13.42
CA HIS A 30 18.21 6.15 -12.69
C HIS A 30 18.33 5.94 -11.17
N GLN A 31 18.66 6.99 -10.42
CA GLN A 31 18.78 6.90 -8.95
C GLN A 31 17.50 6.41 -8.25
N TYR A 32 16.33 6.61 -8.86
CA TYR A 32 15.03 6.20 -8.30
C TYR A 32 14.59 4.79 -8.70
N SER A 33 15.33 4.10 -9.58
CA SER A 33 15.09 2.68 -9.89
C SER A 33 15.84 1.74 -8.93
N LYS A 34 16.71 2.31 -8.06
CA LYS A 34 17.54 1.58 -7.12
C LYS A 34 17.00 1.75 -5.70
N ALA A 35 17.15 0.71 -4.89
CA ALA A 35 16.80 0.79 -3.47
C ALA A 35 17.64 1.86 -2.77
N ALA A 36 17.03 2.58 -1.82
CA ALA A 36 17.76 3.51 -0.97
C ALA A 36 18.75 2.75 -0.08
N SER A 37 19.86 3.39 0.28
CA SER A 37 20.82 2.78 1.21
C SER A 37 20.24 2.64 2.61
N THR A 38 20.77 1.68 3.36
CA THR A 38 20.41 1.40 4.75
C THR A 38 20.54 2.63 5.63
N GLU A 39 21.55 3.46 5.42
CA GLU A 39 21.80 4.69 6.17
C GLU A 39 20.70 5.72 5.90
N ARG A 40 20.25 5.85 4.64
CA ARG A 40 19.17 6.78 4.29
C ARG A 40 17.83 6.34 4.88
N VAL A 41 17.55 5.04 4.88
CA VAL A 41 16.34 4.49 5.51
C VAL A 41 16.37 4.72 7.02
N ALA A 42 17.51 4.48 7.68
CA ALA A 42 17.67 4.73 9.12
C ALA A 42 17.53 6.21 9.50
N ALA A 43 18.10 7.11 8.68
CA ALA A 43 17.94 8.55 8.87
C ALA A 43 16.46 8.98 8.73
N ALA A 44 15.75 8.45 7.72
CA ALA A 44 14.32 8.71 7.53
C ALA A 44 13.48 8.20 8.71
N LYS A 45 13.75 6.98 9.19
CA LYS A 45 13.11 6.42 10.40
C LYS A 45 13.30 7.34 11.60
N THR A 46 14.54 7.77 11.87
CA THR A 46 14.85 8.65 13.00
C THR A 46 14.10 9.99 12.90
N GLY A 47 14.04 10.57 11.69
CA GLY A 47 13.28 11.79 11.44
C GLY A 47 11.79 11.63 11.69
N LEU A 48 11.18 10.52 11.25
CA LEU A 48 9.77 10.23 11.50
C LEU A 48 9.50 10.01 13.00
N GLU A 49 10.33 9.23 13.68
CA GLU A 49 10.17 8.96 15.11
C GLU A 49 10.35 10.22 15.97
N ALA A 50 11.26 11.12 15.60
CA ALA A 50 11.41 12.43 16.25
C ALA A 50 10.17 13.32 16.11
N ASN A 51 9.33 13.09 15.08
CA ASN A 51 8.07 13.79 14.88
C ASN A 51 6.85 13.04 15.44
N GLY A 52 7.07 12.00 16.27
CA GLY A 52 6.02 11.26 16.96
C GLY A 52 5.38 10.14 16.13
N PHE A 53 5.93 9.81 14.96
CA PHE A 53 5.45 8.67 14.17
C PHE A 53 6.06 7.37 14.68
N LYS A 54 5.27 6.29 14.74
CA LYS A 54 5.77 4.94 14.97
C LYS A 54 6.17 4.32 13.63
N THR A 55 7.44 3.98 13.46
CA THR A 55 7.98 3.48 12.19
C THR A 55 8.52 2.06 12.33
N HIS A 56 8.23 1.23 11.34
CA HIS A 56 8.72 -0.14 11.26
C HIS A 56 9.50 -0.33 9.94
N VAL A 57 10.60 -1.08 9.99
CA VAL A 57 11.42 -1.43 8.83
C VAL A 57 11.42 -2.95 8.69
N VAL A 58 11.23 -3.43 7.48
CA VAL A 58 11.13 -4.85 7.11
C VAL A 58 11.86 -5.06 5.79
N GLU A 59 12.32 -6.29 5.53
CA GLU A 59 13.25 -6.56 4.42
C GLU A 59 12.53 -6.81 3.09
N ASN A 60 11.27 -7.24 3.13
CA ASN A 60 10.55 -7.63 1.92
C ASN A 60 9.04 -7.38 2.02
N ARG A 61 8.37 -7.49 0.87
CA ARG A 61 6.92 -7.25 0.72
C ARG A 61 6.07 -8.18 1.60
N GLY A 62 6.47 -9.45 1.74
CA GLY A 62 5.73 -10.42 2.55
C GLY A 62 5.75 -10.08 4.03
N GLU A 63 6.91 -9.67 4.55
CA GLU A 63 7.03 -9.16 5.92
C GLU A 63 6.23 -7.88 6.13
N ALA A 64 6.24 -6.95 5.17
CA ALA A 64 5.44 -5.73 5.23
C ALA A 64 3.93 -6.03 5.31
N PHE A 65 3.46 -6.98 4.51
CA PHE A 65 2.07 -7.42 4.51
C PHE A 65 1.65 -8.02 5.86
N GLU A 66 2.43 -8.96 6.39
CA GLU A 66 2.11 -9.61 7.67
C GLU A 66 2.21 -8.64 8.85
N LEU A 67 3.23 -7.77 8.86
CA LEU A 67 3.34 -6.73 9.87
C LEU A 67 2.13 -5.80 9.86
N LEU A 68 1.72 -5.32 8.68
CA LEU A 68 0.55 -4.45 8.54
C LEU A 68 -0.72 -5.12 9.10
N LYS A 69 -0.94 -6.41 8.80
CA LYS A 69 -2.07 -7.17 9.36
C LYS A 69 -2.03 -7.23 10.89
N SER A 70 -0.85 -7.44 11.47
CA SER A 70 -0.71 -7.50 12.94
C SER A 70 -0.93 -6.17 13.65
N LEU A 71 -0.81 -5.04 12.94
CA LEU A 71 -0.96 -3.71 13.52
C LEU A 71 -2.42 -3.25 13.59
N ILE A 72 -3.31 -3.80 12.76
CA ILE A 72 -4.71 -3.40 12.70
C ILE A 72 -5.56 -4.32 13.58
N PRO A 73 -6.18 -3.79 14.66
CA PRO A 73 -7.03 -4.60 15.53
C PRO A 73 -8.20 -5.24 14.78
N ALA A 74 -8.62 -6.43 15.20
CA ALA A 74 -9.85 -7.04 14.70
C ALA A 74 -11.06 -6.15 15.00
N GLY A 75 -12.01 -6.08 14.06
CA GLY A 75 -13.20 -5.23 14.14
C GLY A 75 -12.96 -3.74 13.85
N ALA A 76 -11.72 -3.33 13.56
CA ALA A 76 -11.44 -1.95 13.17
C ALA A 76 -12.06 -1.62 11.79
N SER A 77 -12.54 -0.40 11.63
CA SER A 77 -12.93 0.16 10.34
C SER A 77 -11.68 0.61 9.57
N VAL A 78 -11.58 0.19 8.31
CA VAL A 78 -10.45 0.45 7.43
C VAL A 78 -10.93 1.22 6.20
N ASN A 79 -10.48 2.47 6.08
CA ASN A 79 -10.67 3.28 4.88
C ASN A 79 -9.36 3.31 4.09
N ASN A 80 -9.33 2.63 2.96
CA ASN A 80 -8.18 2.63 2.06
C ASN A 80 -8.43 3.55 0.86
N ALA A 81 -7.70 4.66 0.79
CA ALA A 81 -7.56 5.41 -0.46
C ALA A 81 -6.65 4.66 -1.44
N HIS A 82 -6.43 5.26 -2.62
CA HIS A 82 -5.44 4.73 -3.57
C HIS A 82 -4.02 4.81 -2.98
N SER A 83 -3.34 3.66 -2.90
CA SER A 83 -1.95 3.57 -2.46
C SER A 83 -1.23 2.46 -3.22
N THR A 84 -0.29 2.85 -4.08
CA THR A 84 0.51 1.93 -4.88
C THR A 84 1.29 0.96 -4.00
N SER A 85 1.82 1.40 -2.86
CA SER A 85 2.53 0.52 -1.93
C SER A 85 1.63 -0.56 -1.32
N LEU A 86 0.36 -0.23 -1.01
CA LEU A 86 -0.60 -1.22 -0.50
C LEU A 86 -1.06 -2.20 -1.59
N GLU A 87 -1.13 -1.75 -2.85
CA GLU A 87 -1.38 -2.61 -4.01
C GLU A 87 -0.21 -3.59 -4.22
N GLU A 88 1.03 -3.10 -4.20
CA GLU A 88 2.23 -3.91 -4.46
C GLU A 88 2.49 -5.01 -3.42
N ILE A 89 2.19 -4.76 -2.15
CA ILE A 89 2.30 -5.79 -1.09
C ILE A 89 1.09 -6.74 -1.05
N GLY A 90 0.08 -6.53 -1.89
CA GLY A 90 -1.12 -7.38 -1.96
C GLY A 90 -2.20 -7.08 -0.92
N PHE A 91 -2.05 -6.01 -0.14
CA PHE A 91 -2.98 -5.66 0.94
C PHE A 91 -4.36 -5.26 0.41
N ILE A 92 -4.42 -4.52 -0.70
CA ILE A 92 -5.70 -4.14 -1.32
C ILE A 92 -6.45 -5.37 -1.84
N THR A 93 -5.74 -6.37 -2.36
CA THR A 93 -6.35 -7.64 -2.77
C THR A 93 -6.90 -8.39 -1.57
N TYR A 94 -6.13 -8.45 -0.47
CA TYR A 94 -6.56 -9.05 0.79
C TYR A 94 -7.83 -8.40 1.35
N LEU A 95 -7.88 -7.07 1.42
CA LEU A 95 -9.01 -6.30 1.94
C LEU A 95 -10.34 -6.49 1.19
N LYS A 96 -10.29 -6.96 -0.05
CA LYS A 96 -11.49 -7.26 -0.85
C LYS A 96 -12.08 -8.64 -0.57
N GLY A 97 -11.34 -9.52 0.11
CA GLY A 97 -11.82 -10.82 0.56
C GLY A 97 -12.51 -10.74 1.92
N GLU A 98 -12.72 -11.91 2.53
CA GLU A 98 -13.19 -11.98 3.92
C GLU A 98 -12.05 -11.60 4.87
N THR A 99 -12.23 -10.50 5.60
CA THR A 99 -11.27 -10.01 6.58
C THR A 99 -11.98 -9.72 7.91
N PRO A 100 -11.26 -9.70 9.05
CA PRO A 100 -11.84 -9.36 10.34
C PRO A 100 -12.12 -7.85 10.51
N TRP A 101 -12.02 -7.05 9.44
CA TRP A 101 -12.11 -5.59 9.47
C TRP A 101 -13.33 -5.10 8.67
N ASP A 102 -13.83 -3.94 9.05
CA ASP A 102 -14.90 -3.27 8.34
C ASP A 102 -14.33 -2.39 7.21
N ASN A 103 -14.45 -2.85 5.96
CA ASN A 103 -13.96 -2.14 4.78
C ASN A 103 -14.94 -1.02 4.38
N VAL A 104 -14.88 0.10 5.10
CA VAL A 104 -15.76 1.26 4.86
C VAL A 104 -15.59 1.86 3.46
N HIS A 105 -14.39 1.74 2.87
CA HIS A 105 -14.15 2.22 1.52
C HIS A 105 -14.96 1.45 0.48
N ALA A 106 -15.04 0.12 0.60
CA ALA A 106 -15.87 -0.71 -0.27
C ALA A 106 -17.35 -0.34 -0.13
N THR A 107 -17.83 -0.08 1.08
CA THR A 107 -19.20 0.37 1.35
C THR A 107 -19.50 1.72 0.69
N ILE A 108 -18.60 2.70 0.83
CA ILE A 108 -18.72 4.02 0.18
C ILE A 108 -18.80 3.88 -1.34
N LEU A 109 -17.96 3.02 -1.94
CA LEU A 109 -17.95 2.83 -3.40
C LEU A 109 -19.15 2.02 -3.93
N ALA A 110 -19.77 1.18 -3.10
CA ALA A 110 -20.97 0.43 -3.47
C ALA A 110 -22.23 1.32 -3.48
N GLU A 111 -22.24 2.42 -2.73
CA GLU A 111 -23.34 3.39 -2.73
C GLU A 111 -23.41 4.13 -4.07
N LYS A 112 -24.59 4.11 -4.69
CA LYS A 112 -24.87 4.71 -6.01
C LYS A 112 -25.45 6.11 -5.90
N ASP A 113 -26.08 6.44 -4.76
CA ASP A 113 -26.58 7.76 -4.48
C ASP A 113 -25.43 8.68 -4.06
N ALA A 114 -25.14 9.69 -4.88
CA ALA A 114 -24.05 10.63 -4.65
C ALA A 114 -24.19 11.41 -3.33
N ALA A 115 -25.42 11.70 -2.88
CA ALA A 115 -25.66 12.42 -1.63
C ALA A 115 -25.31 11.53 -0.43
N LYS A 116 -25.79 10.28 -0.43
CA LYS A 116 -25.49 9.29 0.62
C LYS A 116 -24.01 8.91 0.64
N GLN A 117 -23.39 8.75 -0.52
CA GLN A 117 -21.95 8.53 -0.62
C GLN A 117 -21.15 9.68 0.01
N GLY A 118 -21.59 10.93 -0.18
CA GLY A 118 -20.99 12.11 0.44
C GLY A 118 -21.20 12.19 1.95
N GLU A 119 -22.28 11.63 2.49
CA GLU A 119 -22.50 11.47 3.93
C GLU A 119 -21.58 10.41 4.53
N LEU A 120 -21.46 9.23 3.89
CA LEU A 120 -20.57 8.14 4.34
C LEU A 120 -19.08 8.52 4.35
N ARG A 121 -18.66 9.52 3.57
CA ARG A 121 -17.26 10.04 3.60
C ARG A 121 -17.00 11.02 4.75
N ARG A 122 -18.04 11.54 5.38
CA ARG A 122 -17.94 12.54 6.48
C ARG A 122 -17.95 11.90 7.86
N THR A 123 -18.47 10.68 7.97
CA THR A 123 -18.42 9.82 9.14
C THR A 123 -17.08 9.12 9.26
#